data_AF-A0A7Z9PSM8-F1
#
_entry.id   AF-A0A7Z9PSM8-F1
#
_cell.length_a   1.000
_cell.length_b   1.000
_cell.length_c   1.000
_cell.angle_alpha   90.00
_cell.angle_beta   90.00
_cell.angle_gamma   90.00
#
_symmetry.space_group_name_H-M   'P 1'
#
loop_
_entity.id
_entity.type
_entity.pdbx_description
1 polymer ?
#
loop_
_entity_poly.entity_id
_entity_poly.type
_entity_poly.pdbx_seq_one_letter_code
_entity_poly.pdbx_strand_id
1 'polypeptide(L)'
;MSNCPHLTSFDDELDAESNNVGAQRFEKAVSGHYLPQLFDKAHPGLNLGTDSGKLVDLRDNGSGEAAELAGAILRRSARLVAAGLAAVAELYPADKDTAVLGEGGLLWGDAKYAPAVEETLKELLPKRKIELVRQRENVNLLGAAAAALGAVEKV
;
A
#
# COMPACT_ATOMS: atom_id res chain seq x y z
N MET A 1 -3.04 14.63 -17.40
CA MET A 1 -2.11 13.64 -16.81
C MET A 1 -2.96 12.64 -16.04
N SER A 2 -2.73 11.35 -16.26
CA SER A 2 -3.63 10.26 -15.86
C SER A 2 -3.73 10.14 -14.34
N ASN A 3 -4.73 10.80 -13.74
CA ASN A 3 -5.16 10.49 -12.37
C ASN A 3 -5.57 9.03 -12.34
N CYS A 4 -5.17 8.30 -11.30
CA CYS A 4 -5.75 7.02 -10.96
C CYS A 4 -7.27 7.20 -10.99
N PRO A 5 -8.02 6.56 -11.91
CA PRO A 5 -9.46 6.70 -11.91
C PRO A 5 -9.94 6.21 -10.54
N HIS A 6 -10.97 6.86 -9.97
CA HIS A 6 -11.58 6.52 -8.67
C HIS A 6 -10.94 7.12 -7.39
N LEU A 7 -10.10 8.15 -7.50
CA LEU A 7 -9.79 9.01 -6.34
C LEU A 7 -10.95 9.97 -6.02
N THR A 8 -11.05 10.38 -4.76
CA THR A 8 -12.12 11.24 -4.23
C THR A 8 -11.71 12.71 -4.16
N SER A 9 -12.66 13.61 -3.90
CA SER A 9 -12.34 15.03 -3.63
C SER A 9 -11.39 15.20 -2.45
N PHE A 10 -11.45 14.32 -1.45
CA PHE A 10 -10.52 14.34 -0.30
C PHE A 10 -9.09 14.00 -0.70
N ASP A 11 -8.90 13.15 -1.73
CA ASP A 11 -7.58 12.87 -2.28
C ASP A 11 -7.03 14.08 -3.08
N ASP A 12 -7.90 14.82 -3.76
CA ASP A 12 -7.53 16.08 -4.44
C ASP A 12 -7.15 17.17 -3.43
N GLU A 13 -7.89 17.31 -2.34
CA GLU A 13 -7.58 18.25 -1.25
C GLU A 13 -6.24 17.90 -0.59
N LEU A 14 -6.00 16.63 -0.28
CA LEU A 14 -4.73 16.16 0.26
C LEU A 14 -3.56 16.42 -0.71
N ASP A 15 -3.77 16.19 -2.01
CA ASP A 15 -2.75 16.47 -3.03
C ASP A 15 -2.42 17.97 -3.13
N ALA A 16 -3.44 18.83 -3.09
CA ALA A 16 -3.31 20.28 -3.19
C ALA A 16 -2.55 20.90 -2.01
N GLU A 17 -2.65 20.30 -0.81
CA GLU A 17 -1.93 20.76 0.38
C GLU A 17 -0.54 20.11 0.57
N SER A 18 -0.19 19.15 -0.28
CA SER A 18 1.11 18.48 -0.23
C SER A 18 2.25 19.38 -0.75
N ASN A 19 3.48 19.06 -0.38
CA ASN A 19 4.68 19.73 -0.91
C ASN A 19 5.01 19.39 -2.38
N ASN A 20 4.26 18.46 -2.99
CA ASN A 20 4.50 17.92 -4.32
C ASN A 20 3.16 17.74 -5.08
N VAL A 21 2.39 18.81 -5.19
CA VAL A 21 1.08 18.86 -5.87
C VAL A 21 1.13 18.23 -7.26
N GLY A 22 0.18 17.33 -7.55
CA GLY A 22 0.07 16.64 -8.83
C GLY A 22 1.05 15.48 -9.02
N ALA A 23 2.03 15.31 -8.12
CA ALA A 23 2.98 14.21 -8.13
C ALA A 23 2.63 13.14 -7.08
N GLN A 24 3.14 11.93 -7.26
CA GLN A 24 3.00 10.82 -6.30
C GLN A 24 1.54 10.53 -5.89
N ARG A 25 0.56 10.79 -6.77
CA ARG A 25 -0.87 10.65 -6.44
C ARG A 25 -1.28 9.22 -6.07
N PHE A 26 -0.66 8.22 -6.68
CA PHE A 26 -0.89 6.83 -6.29
C PHE A 26 -0.32 6.55 -4.88
N GLU A 27 0.90 7.01 -4.59
CA GLU A 27 1.52 6.87 -3.27
C GLU A 27 0.66 7.53 -2.18
N LYS A 28 0.15 8.74 -2.43
CA LYS A 28 -0.78 9.46 -1.54
C LYS A 28 -2.05 8.67 -1.23
N ALA A 29 -2.52 7.86 -2.16
CA ALA A 29 -3.70 7.03 -1.99
C ALA A 29 -3.45 5.71 -1.23
N VAL A 30 -2.18 5.30 -1.04
CA VAL A 30 -1.85 3.96 -0.52
C VAL A 30 -0.84 3.91 0.64
N SER A 31 -0.06 4.96 0.87
CA SER A 31 1.06 4.89 1.82
C SER A 31 0.63 5.25 3.24
N GLY A 32 1.19 4.56 4.23
CA GLY A 32 0.88 4.78 5.65
C GLY A 32 1.14 6.21 6.15
N HIS A 33 1.91 7.01 5.40
CA HIS A 33 2.12 8.43 5.68
C HIS A 33 0.90 9.29 5.34
N TYR A 34 0.22 9.00 4.23
CA TYR A 34 -0.87 9.84 3.71
C TYR A 34 -2.27 9.34 4.08
N LEU A 35 -2.47 8.04 4.35
CA LEU A 35 -3.79 7.52 4.72
C LEU A 35 -4.43 8.20 5.95
N PRO A 36 -3.70 8.54 7.04
CA PRO A 36 -4.32 9.22 8.16
C PRO A 36 -4.61 10.69 7.85
N GLN A 37 -3.82 11.34 6.99
CA GLN A 37 -4.11 12.69 6.50
C GLN A 37 -5.38 12.69 5.63
N LEU A 38 -5.56 11.67 4.79
CA LEU A 38 -6.77 11.50 4.00
C LEU A 38 -7.99 11.31 4.91
N PHE A 39 -7.83 10.52 5.98
CA PHE A 39 -8.86 10.39 7.00
C PHE A 39 -9.20 11.76 7.61
N ASP A 40 -8.20 12.58 7.97
CA ASP A 40 -8.43 13.90 8.54
C ASP A 40 -9.16 14.86 7.58
N LYS A 41 -9.02 14.70 6.25
CA LYS A 41 -9.82 15.42 5.25
C LYS A 41 -11.27 14.96 5.22
N ALA A 42 -11.49 13.65 5.25
CA ALA A 42 -12.83 13.07 5.19
C ALA A 42 -13.59 13.16 6.53
N HIS A 43 -12.89 13.21 7.66
CA HIS A 43 -13.44 13.33 9.00
C HIS A 43 -12.61 14.30 9.85
N PRO A 44 -12.87 15.62 9.73
CA PRO A 44 -12.17 16.63 10.53
C PRO A 44 -12.35 16.43 12.03
N GLY A 45 -11.34 16.84 12.81
CA GLY A 45 -11.41 16.96 14.28
C GLY A 45 -10.55 15.96 15.07
N LEU A 46 -10.23 14.78 14.51
CA LEU A 46 -9.40 13.79 15.20
C LEU A 46 -7.89 14.01 15.02
N ASN A 47 -7.46 14.55 13.87
CA ASN A 47 -6.07 14.93 13.57
C ASN A 47 -5.09 13.77 13.79
N LEU A 48 -5.29 12.67 13.06
CA LEU A 48 -4.44 11.49 13.13
C LEU A 48 -3.00 11.80 12.67
N GLY A 49 -2.83 12.74 11.75
CA GLY A 49 -1.51 13.16 11.27
C GLY A 49 -0.93 12.18 10.25
N THR A 50 0.30 11.69 10.46
CA THR A 50 1.03 10.90 9.45
C THR A 50 1.39 9.48 9.91
N ASP A 51 0.79 9.01 11.00
CA ASP A 51 1.04 7.69 11.57
C ASP A 51 -0.10 6.72 11.27
N SER A 52 0.13 5.78 10.37
CA SER A 52 -0.84 4.74 10.04
C SER A 52 -1.25 3.86 11.22
N GLY A 53 -0.40 3.75 12.26
CA GLY A 53 -0.73 3.01 13.47
C GLY A 53 -1.98 3.56 14.17
N LYS A 54 -2.16 4.89 14.17
CA LYS A 54 -3.36 5.54 14.72
C LYS A 54 -4.62 5.24 13.91
N LEU A 55 -4.49 5.18 12.58
CA LEU A 55 -5.60 4.82 11.70
C LEU A 55 -6.02 3.36 11.89
N VAL A 56 -5.04 2.47 12.07
CA VAL A 56 -5.27 1.05 12.39
C VAL A 56 -5.93 0.91 13.76
N ASP A 57 -5.44 1.63 14.77
CA ASP A 57 -6.03 1.64 16.12
C ASP A 57 -7.47 2.16 16.09
N LEU A 58 -7.74 3.25 15.37
CA LEU A 58 -9.10 3.79 15.20
C LEU A 58 -10.04 2.78 14.53
N ARG A 59 -9.57 2.03 13.54
CA ARG A 59 -10.37 0.97 12.90
C ARG A 59 -10.70 -0.15 13.88
N ASP A 60 -9.73 -0.57 14.71
CA ASP A 60 -9.84 -1.78 15.52
C ASP A 60 -10.49 -1.54 16.90
N ASN A 61 -10.22 -0.38 17.49
CA ASN A 61 -10.60 -0.02 18.86
C ASN A 61 -11.56 1.18 18.92
N GLY A 62 -11.75 1.89 17.80
CA GLY A 62 -12.73 2.97 17.70
C GLY A 62 -14.18 2.47 17.60
N SER A 63 -15.11 3.39 17.44
CA SER A 63 -16.52 3.09 17.25
C SER A 63 -17.21 4.09 16.30
N GLY A 64 -18.35 3.67 15.75
CA GLY A 64 -19.17 4.50 14.87
C GLY A 64 -18.51 4.80 13.52
N GLU A 65 -18.96 5.89 12.92
CA GLU A 65 -18.58 6.31 11.56
C GLU A 65 -17.07 6.49 11.38
N ALA A 66 -16.37 7.00 12.40
CA ALA A 66 -14.92 7.18 12.36
C ALA A 66 -14.16 5.85 12.18
N ALA A 67 -14.55 4.81 12.92
CA ALA A 67 -13.92 3.49 12.82
C ALA A 67 -14.24 2.81 11.47
N GLU A 68 -15.48 2.97 10.98
CA GLU A 68 -15.90 2.47 9.68
C GLU A 68 -15.12 3.12 8.53
N LEU A 69 -14.97 4.45 8.59
CA LEU A 69 -14.20 5.22 7.61
C LEU A 69 -12.72 4.85 7.62
N ALA A 70 -12.11 4.71 8.81
CA ALA A 70 -10.73 4.25 8.93
C ALA A 70 -10.53 2.88 8.27
N GLY A 71 -11.45 1.95 8.53
CA GLY A 71 -11.47 0.64 7.87
C GLY A 71 -11.66 0.73 6.36
N ALA A 72 -12.53 1.61 5.88
CA ALA A 72 -12.77 1.82 4.45
C ALA A 72 -11.53 2.36 3.72
N ILE A 73 -10.82 3.32 4.32
CA ILE A 73 -9.58 3.88 3.76
C ILE A 73 -8.48 2.80 3.69
N LEU A 74 -8.29 2.04 4.77
CA LEU A 74 -7.30 0.94 4.79
C LEU A 74 -7.62 -0.15 3.76
N ARG A 75 -8.89 -0.56 3.64
CA ARG A 75 -9.32 -1.53 2.61
C ARG A 75 -9.13 -0.99 1.19
N ARG A 76 -9.49 0.27 0.95
CA ARG A 76 -9.29 0.93 -0.35
C ARG A 76 -7.81 0.93 -0.74
N SER A 77 -6.95 1.29 0.21
CA SER A 77 -5.49 1.27 0.05
C SER A 77 -4.98 -0.13 -0.32
N ALA A 78 -5.36 -1.16 0.43
CA ALA A 78 -4.96 -2.54 0.15
C ALA A 78 -5.38 -3.00 -1.27
N ARG A 79 -6.60 -2.64 -1.70
CA ARG A 79 -7.11 -2.96 -3.04
C ARG A 79 -6.33 -2.26 -4.16
N LEU A 80 -5.97 -0.99 -3.96
CA LEU A 80 -5.15 -0.24 -4.92
C LEU A 80 -3.74 -0.84 -5.04
N VAL A 81 -3.13 -1.21 -3.91
CA VAL A 81 -1.83 -1.92 -3.90
C VAL A 81 -1.94 -3.25 -4.65
N ALA A 82 -2.98 -4.05 -4.38
CA ALA A 82 -3.23 -5.31 -5.08
C ALA A 82 -3.39 -5.10 -6.59
N ALA A 83 -4.12 -4.06 -7.02
CA ALA A 83 -4.27 -3.74 -8.44
C ALA A 83 -2.94 -3.38 -9.11
N GLY A 84 -2.08 -2.60 -8.43
CA GLY A 84 -0.73 -2.30 -8.92
C GLY A 84 0.14 -3.55 -9.04
N LEU A 85 0.11 -4.43 -8.03
CA LEU A 85 0.83 -5.69 -8.06
C LEU A 85 0.31 -6.63 -9.15
N ALA A 86 -1.01 -6.71 -9.35
CA ALA A 86 -1.62 -7.50 -10.40
C ALA A 86 -1.17 -7.02 -11.79
N ALA A 87 -1.19 -5.70 -12.04
CA ALA A 87 -0.73 -5.12 -13.29
C ALA A 87 0.75 -5.45 -13.58
N VAL A 88 1.61 -5.41 -12.56
CA VAL A 88 3.02 -5.83 -12.71
C VAL A 88 3.11 -7.33 -12.97
N ALA A 89 2.36 -8.16 -12.25
CA ALA A 89 2.38 -9.61 -12.42
C ALA A 89 1.96 -10.06 -13.83
N GLU A 90 1.07 -9.33 -14.50
CA GLU A 90 0.69 -9.60 -15.89
C GLU A 90 1.87 -9.43 -16.88
N LEU A 91 2.90 -8.66 -16.53
CA LEU A 91 4.12 -8.52 -17.34
C LEU A 91 5.09 -9.70 -17.19
N TYR A 92 4.89 -10.55 -16.18
CA TYR A 92 5.71 -11.74 -15.94
C TYR A 92 5.06 -12.98 -16.58
N PRO A 93 5.85 -13.99 -17.01
CA PRO A 93 5.34 -15.23 -17.58
C PRO A 93 4.24 -15.87 -16.72
N ALA A 94 3.10 -16.19 -17.33
CA ALA A 94 1.89 -16.65 -16.63
C ALA A 94 2.02 -18.04 -15.99
N ASP A 95 3.00 -18.83 -16.41
CA ASP A 95 3.30 -20.17 -15.92
C ASP A 95 4.18 -20.19 -14.65
N LYS A 96 4.57 -19.00 -14.13
CA LYS A 96 5.45 -18.87 -12.97
C LYS A 96 4.70 -18.37 -11.74
N ASP A 97 4.81 -19.13 -10.66
CA ASP A 97 4.53 -18.66 -9.31
C ASP A 97 5.30 -17.36 -9.06
N THR A 98 4.62 -16.37 -8.49
CA THR A 98 5.19 -15.04 -8.27
C THR A 98 5.24 -14.75 -6.77
N ALA A 99 6.44 -14.66 -6.21
CA ALA A 99 6.64 -14.14 -4.86
C ALA A 99 6.86 -12.64 -4.94
N VAL A 100 6.04 -11.88 -4.23
CA VAL A 100 6.19 -10.43 -4.08
C VAL A 100 6.82 -10.16 -2.74
N LEU A 101 7.96 -9.50 -2.80
CA LEU A 101 8.64 -9.03 -1.62
C LEU A 101 8.28 -7.58 -1.34
N GLY A 102 7.82 -7.30 -0.12
CA GLY A 102 7.48 -5.95 0.33
C GLY A 102 8.13 -5.61 1.65
N GLU A 103 8.45 -4.34 1.84
CA GLU A 103 8.76 -3.74 3.14
C GLU A 103 7.73 -2.64 3.43
N GLY A 104 7.53 -2.30 4.71
CA GLY A 104 6.64 -1.21 5.10
C GLY A 104 5.93 -1.45 6.42
N GLY A 105 5.89 -0.40 7.25
CA GLY A 105 5.23 -0.42 8.55
C GLY A 105 3.74 -0.73 8.45
N LEU A 106 3.04 -0.22 7.43
CA LEU A 106 1.63 -0.53 7.22
C LEU A 106 1.42 -1.98 6.73
N LEU A 107 2.20 -2.41 5.72
CA LEU A 107 2.05 -3.73 5.11
C LEU A 107 2.22 -4.87 6.12
N TRP A 108 3.18 -4.73 7.05
CA TRP A 108 3.50 -5.78 8.03
C TRP A 108 3.13 -5.47 9.47
N GLY A 109 2.84 -4.21 9.80
CA GLY A 109 2.44 -3.78 11.13
C GLY A 109 0.94 -3.92 11.39
N ASP A 110 0.12 -3.92 10.33
CA ASP A 110 -1.31 -4.25 10.43
C ASP A 110 -1.56 -5.70 10.00
N ALA A 111 -2.01 -6.54 10.95
CA ALA A 111 -2.31 -7.95 10.71
C ALA A 111 -3.42 -8.19 9.67
N LYS A 112 -4.24 -7.17 9.35
CA LYS A 112 -5.33 -7.27 8.36
C LYS A 112 -4.93 -6.74 6.98
N TYR A 113 -3.85 -5.97 6.87
CA TYR A 113 -3.52 -5.28 5.61
C TYR A 113 -2.98 -6.22 4.54
N ALA A 114 -1.91 -6.96 4.81
CA ALA A 114 -1.36 -7.93 3.85
C ALA A 114 -2.40 -8.99 3.43
N PRO A 115 -3.19 -9.60 4.33
CA PRO A 115 -4.26 -10.51 3.93
C PRO A 115 -5.29 -9.88 2.98
N ALA A 116 -5.67 -8.61 3.19
CA ALA A 116 -6.60 -7.92 2.29
C ALA A 116 -6.00 -7.68 0.90
N VAL A 117 -4.68 -7.42 0.81
CA VAL A 117 -3.97 -7.34 -0.48
C VAL A 117 -3.99 -8.72 -1.18
N GLU A 118 -3.68 -9.80 -0.47
CA GLU A 118 -3.67 -11.16 -1.02
C GLU A 118 -5.07 -11.62 -1.47
N GLU A 119 -6.11 -11.30 -0.70
CA GLU A 119 -7.49 -11.58 -1.06
C GLU A 119 -7.87 -10.88 -2.36
N THR A 120 -7.58 -9.57 -2.46
CA THR A 120 -7.85 -8.81 -3.68
C THR A 120 -7.04 -9.33 -4.87
N LEU A 121 -5.78 -9.75 -4.66
CA LEU A 121 -4.97 -10.36 -5.73
C LEU A 121 -5.60 -11.67 -6.25
N LYS A 122 -6.15 -12.50 -5.36
CA LYS A 122 -6.87 -13.73 -5.75
C LYS A 122 -8.15 -13.41 -6.53
N GLU A 123 -8.85 -12.32 -6.21
CA GLU A 123 -10.01 -11.87 -6.98
C GLU A 123 -9.62 -11.39 -8.38
N LEU A 124 -8.55 -10.60 -8.49
CA LEU A 124 -8.09 -10.01 -9.75
C LEU A 124 -7.44 -11.04 -10.67
N LEU A 125 -6.65 -11.96 -10.12
CA LEU A 125 -5.87 -12.95 -10.86
C LEU A 125 -6.09 -14.37 -10.31
N PRO A 126 -7.32 -14.93 -10.39
CA PRO A 126 -7.69 -16.18 -9.71
C PRO A 126 -6.93 -17.42 -10.17
N LYS A 127 -6.31 -17.37 -11.35
CA LYS A 127 -5.52 -18.47 -11.93
C LYS A 127 -4.02 -18.33 -11.67
N ARG A 128 -3.57 -17.22 -11.06
CA ARG A 128 -2.16 -16.94 -10.84
C ARG A 128 -1.84 -17.05 -9.35
N LYS A 129 -0.81 -17.83 -9.02
CA LYS A 129 -0.32 -17.91 -7.65
C LYS A 129 0.62 -16.74 -7.38
N ILE A 130 0.15 -15.83 -6.54
CA ILE A 130 0.92 -14.68 -6.05
C ILE A 130 0.95 -14.75 -4.53
N GLU A 131 2.13 -14.67 -3.93
CA GLU A 131 2.35 -14.73 -2.49
C GLU A 131 3.09 -13.48 -2.01
N LEU A 132 2.61 -12.85 -0.94
CA LEU A 132 3.34 -11.78 -0.26
C LEU A 132 4.30 -12.40 0.75
N VAL A 133 5.60 -12.32 0.45
CA VAL A 133 6.64 -12.90 1.31
C VAL A 133 7.12 -11.84 2.29
N ARG A 134 6.84 -12.06 3.57
CA ARG A 134 7.45 -11.25 4.64
C ARG A 134 8.90 -11.67 4.81
N GLN A 135 9.80 -10.70 4.75
CA GLN A 135 11.21 -10.97 5.01
C GLN A 135 11.63 -10.75 6.46
N ARG A 136 12.70 -11.47 6.83
CA ARG A 136 13.44 -11.41 8.10
C ARG A 136 14.51 -10.30 8.02
N GLU A 137 15.23 -10.03 9.11
CA GLU A 137 16.15 -8.89 9.24
C GLU A 137 17.19 -8.74 8.11
N ASN A 138 17.55 -7.49 7.80
CA ASN A 138 18.68 -7.06 6.97
C ASN A 138 18.61 -7.33 5.45
N VAL A 139 17.43 -7.41 4.84
CA VAL A 139 17.38 -7.83 3.43
C VAL A 139 17.74 -6.74 2.43
N ASN A 140 17.51 -5.47 2.74
CA ASN A 140 18.08 -4.39 1.93
C ASN A 140 19.62 -4.53 1.81
N LEU A 141 20.29 -4.95 2.89
CA LEU A 141 21.72 -5.22 2.88
C LEU A 141 22.06 -6.47 2.06
N LEU A 142 21.32 -7.57 2.23
CA LEU A 142 21.55 -8.80 1.47
C LEU A 142 21.31 -8.61 -0.03
N GLY A 143 20.26 -7.89 -0.41
CA GLY A 143 19.93 -7.55 -1.79
C GLY A 143 20.98 -6.63 -2.41
N ALA A 144 21.43 -5.60 -1.67
CA ALA A 144 22.51 -4.73 -2.12
C ALA A 144 23.83 -5.51 -2.32
N ALA A 145 24.17 -6.40 -1.39
CA ALA A 145 25.37 -7.24 -1.49
C ALA A 145 25.29 -8.20 -2.69
N ALA A 146 24.15 -8.86 -2.91
CA ALA A 146 23.94 -9.74 -4.05
C ALA A 146 24.04 -8.98 -5.38
N ALA A 147 23.43 -7.79 -5.47
CA ALA A 147 23.51 -6.94 -6.66
C ALA A 147 24.96 -6.49 -6.93
N ALA A 148 25.71 -6.11 -5.89
CA ALA A 148 27.11 -5.73 -6.02
C ALA A 148 27.97 -6.91 -6.51
N LEU A 149 27.78 -8.12 -5.96
CA LEU A 149 28.50 -9.32 -6.40
C LEU A 149 28.16 -9.71 -7.85
N GLY A 150 26.89 -9.67 -8.23
CA GLY A 150 26.46 -9.99 -9.59
C GLY A 150 26.89 -8.98 -10.66
N ALA A 151 27.25 -7.76 -10.26
CA ALA A 151 27.83 -6.75 -11.16
C ALA A 151 29.31 -7.00 -11.46
N VAL A 152 30.04 -7.67 -10.55
CA VAL A 152 31.47 -7.97 -10.70
C VAL A 152 31.72 -9.13 -11.67
N GLU A 153 30.78 -10.08 -11.79
CA GLU A 153 30.90 -11.22 -12.72
C GLU A 153 30.66 -10.87 -14.20
N LYS A 154 30.25 -9.63 -14.51
CA LYS A 154 30.00 -9.17 -15.89
C LYS A 154 31.14 -8.32 -16.49
N VAL A 155 32.31 -8.29 -15.85
CA VAL A 155 33.51 -7.58 -16.34
C VAL A 155 34.56 -8.56 -16.83
#